data_AF-A0A9Q0I488-F1
#
_entry.id   AF-A0A9Q0I488-F1
#
_cell.length_a   1.000
_cell.length_b   1.000
_cell.length_c   1.000
_cell.angle_alpha   90.00
_cell.angle_beta   90.00
_cell.angle_gamma   90.00
#
_symmetry.space_group_name_H-M   'P 1'
#
loop_
_entity.id
_entity.type
_entity.pdbx_description
1 polymer ?
#
loop_
_entity_poly.entity_id
_entity_poly.type
_entity_poly.pdbx_seq_one_letter_code
_entity_poly.pdbx_strand_id
1 'polypeptide(L)' 'MESLWKLIMLASLAECLSGSGVLQRPSFTKQPGSVVFPLRHSERHREVVFSCEAQGHPSPYY' A
#
# COMPACT_ATOMS: atom_id res chain seq x y z
N MET A 1 25.03 -29.96 -22.65
CA MET A 1 23.75 -29.22 -22.62
C MET A 1 22.76 -29.79 -21.59
N GLU A 2 23.22 -30.42 -20.50
CA GLU A 2 22.34 -31.08 -19.52
C GLU A 2 22.04 -30.22 -18.27
N SER A 3 22.67 -29.05 -18.17
CA SER A 3 22.66 -28.19 -16.98
C SER A 3 21.83 -26.92 -17.13
N LEU A 4 21.44 -26.55 -18.35
CA LEU A 4 20.72 -25.29 -18.62
C LEU A 4 19.33 -25.27 -17.98
N TRP A 5 18.59 -26.37 -18.04
CA TRP A 5 17.25 -26.47 -17.44
C TRP A 5 17.29 -26.37 -15.91
N LYS A 6 18.33 -26.92 -15.27
CA LYS A 6 18.52 -26.81 -13.82
C LYS A 6 18.74 -25.36 -13.40
N LEU A 7 19.52 -24.62 -14.18
CA LEU A 7 19.76 -23.19 -13.96
C LEU A 7 18.47 -22.37 -14.14
N ILE A 8 17.64 -22.70 -15.14
CA ILE A 8 16.34 -22.06 -15.35
C ILE A 8 15.39 -22.33 -14.16
N MET A 9 15.33 -23.57 -13.66
CA MET A 9 14.51 -23.92 -12.49
C MET A 9 14.99 -23.25 -11.20
N LEU A 10 16.31 -23.11 -11.04
CA LEU A 10 16.88 -22.41 -9.90
C LEU A 10 16.61 -20.90 -9.97
N ALA A 11 16.69 -20.30 -11.16
CA ALA A 11 16.42 -18.89 -11.38
C ALA A 11 14.95 -18.55 -11.09
N SER A 12 14.01 -19.36 -11.58
CA SER A 12 12.57 -19.15 -11.33
C SER A 12 12.20 -19.34 -9.86
N LEU A 13 12.77 -20.34 -9.18
CA LEU A 13 12.62 -20.49 -7.73
C LEU A 13 13.20 -19.31 -6.97
N ALA A 14 14.38 -18.83 -7.36
CA ALA A 14 14.98 -17.64 -6.77
C ALA A 14 14.09 -16.41 -6.99
N GLU A 15 13.44 -16.24 -8.14
CA GLU A 15 12.51 -15.13 -8.40
C GLU A 15 11.22 -15.24 -7.58
N CYS A 16 10.68 -16.45 -7.39
CA CYS A 16 9.55 -16.70 -6.50
C CYS A 16 9.89 -16.45 -5.03
N LEU A 17 11.10 -16.82 -4.59
CA LEU A 17 11.57 -16.69 -3.21
C LEU A 17 12.12 -15.29 -2.90
N SER A 18 12.67 -14.61 -3.91
CA SER A 18 13.20 -13.24 -3.83
C SER A 18 12.11 -12.19 -3.65
N GLY A 19 10.84 -12.61 -3.56
CA GLY A 19 9.75 -11.71 -3.27
C GLY A 19 9.64 -10.65 -4.36
N SER A 20 9.19 -11.06 -5.56
CA SER A 20 8.18 -10.21 -6.18
C SER A 20 7.05 -10.19 -5.15
N GLY A 21 7.05 -9.18 -4.27
CA GLY A 21 6.19 -9.16 -3.10
C GLY A 21 4.78 -9.38 -3.63
N VAL A 22 4.10 -10.39 -3.09
CA VAL A 22 2.78 -10.80 -3.56
C VAL A 22 1.99 -9.53 -3.83
N LEU A 23 1.61 -9.30 -5.10
CA LEU A 23 0.89 -8.11 -5.50
C LEU A 23 -0.36 -8.03 -4.65
N GLN A 24 -0.33 -7.13 -3.68
CA GLN A 24 -1.38 -6.98 -2.70
C GLN A 24 -2.13 -5.72 -3.07
N ARG A 25 -3.40 -5.91 -3.44
CA ARG A 25 -4.29 -4.79 -3.70
C ARG A 25 -4.32 -3.88 -2.45
N PRO A 26 -4.27 -2.55 -2.62
CA PRO A 26 -4.44 -1.64 -1.51
C PRO A 26 -5.73 -1.93 -0.75
N SER A 27 -5.61 -2.07 0.57
CA SER A 27 -6.72 -2.27 1.50
C SER A 27 -6.64 -1.23 2.61
N PHE A 28 -7.74 -0.55 2.87
CA PHE A 28 -7.76 0.51 3.88
C PHE A 28 -7.56 -0.07 5.28
N THR A 29 -6.54 0.42 5.97
CA THR A 29 -6.33 0.21 7.40
C THR A 29 -6.98 1.34 8.21
N LYS A 30 -7.12 2.52 7.62
CA LYS A 30 -7.84 3.67 8.18
C LYS A 30 -8.62 4.39 7.08
N GLN A 31 -9.93 4.36 7.16
CA GLN A 31 -10.81 5.10 6.24
C GLN A 31 -11.15 6.48 6.80
N PRO A 32 -11.26 7.51 5.95
CA PRO A 32 -11.74 8.81 6.39
C PRO A 32 -13.23 8.72 6.79
N GLY A 33 -13.54 9.19 8.00
CA GLY A 33 -14.91 9.27 8.50
C GLY A 33 -15.64 10.55 8.09
N SER A 34 -16.92 10.64 8.44
CA SER A 34 -17.70 11.89 8.31
C SER A 34 -17.33 12.88 9.43
N VAL A 35 -17.23 14.16 9.10
CA VAL A 35 -16.94 15.24 10.05
C VAL A 35 -17.96 16.36 9.87
N VAL A 36 -18.48 16.87 11.00
CA VAL A 36 -19.33 18.08 11.03
C VAL A 36 -18.45 19.26 11.39
N PHE A 37 -18.32 20.22 10.47
CA PHE A 37 -17.48 21.39 10.68
C PHE A 37 -18.27 22.60 11.22
N PRO A 38 -17.87 23.18 12.35
CA PRO A 38 -18.56 24.34 12.92
C PRO A 38 -18.24 25.62 12.13
N LEU A 39 -19.30 26.35 11.71
CA LEU A 39 -19.20 27.59 10.93
C LEU A 39 -18.93 28.84 11.78
N ARG A 40 -18.85 28.73 13.11
CA ARG A 40 -18.78 29.88 14.02
C ARG A 40 -17.37 30.49 13.99
N HIS A 41 -17.35 31.81 13.80
CA HIS A 41 -16.20 32.59 13.33
C HIS A 41 -15.04 32.77 14.33
N SER A 42 -15.15 32.27 15.57
CA SER A 42 -14.25 32.64 16.68
C SER A 42 -13.07 31.70 16.93
N GLU A 43 -13.01 30.53 16.30
CA GLU A 43 -11.88 29.60 16.47
C GLU A 43 -10.83 29.85 15.37
N ARG A 44 -9.62 30.24 15.78
CA ARG A 44 -8.52 30.65 14.87
C ARG A 44 -7.93 29.53 14.00
N HIS A 45 -8.48 28.32 14.01
CA HIS A 45 -8.01 27.18 13.22
C HIS A 45 -9.20 26.56 12.47
N ARG A 46 -9.40 26.99 11.21
CA ARG A 46 -10.47 26.48 10.33
C ARG A 46 -9.96 25.39 9.41
N GLU A 47 -9.41 24.32 9.99
CA GLU A 47 -8.90 23.20 9.21
C GLU A 47 -9.59 21.91 9.64
N VAL A 48 -9.98 21.10 8.66
CA VAL A 48 -10.41 19.72 8.88
C VAL A 48 -9.39 18.82 8.25
N VAL A 49 -8.85 17.91 9.04
CA VAL A 49 -7.89 16.91 8.57
C VAL A 49 -8.60 15.58 8.39
N PHE A 50 -8.58 15.07 7.16
CA PHE A 50 -9.01 13.71 6.87
C PHE A 50 -7.79 12.80 6.91
N SER A 51 -7.83 11.77 7.74
CA SER A 51 -6.79 10.74 7.77
C SER A 51 -7.22 9.53 6.94
N CYS A 52 -6.31 9.04 6.10
CA CYS A 52 -6.49 7.84 5.31
C CYS A 52 -5.19 7.04 5.32
N GLU A 53 -5.29 5.73 5.58
CA GLU A 53 -4.17 4.81 5.52
C GLU A 53 -4.61 3.53 4.82
N ALA A 54 -3.77 3.01 3.93
CA ALA A 54 -3.98 1.72 3.29
C ALA A 54 -2.64 0.97 3.19
N GLN A 55 -2.74 -0.35 3.21
CA GLN A 55 -1.62 -1.28 3.05
C GLN A 55 -1.76 -2.01 1.72
N GLY A 56 -0.66 -2.23 1.04
CA GLY A 56 -0.58 -2.96 -0.23
C GLY A 56 0.88 -3.17 -0.63
N HIS A 57 1.10 -3.97 -1.66
CA HIS A 57 2.42 -4.15 -2.25
C HIS A 57 2.35 -4.01 -3.77
N PRO A 58 3.11 -3.08 -4.39
CA PRO A 58 3.98 -2.09 -3.74
C PRO A 58 3.19 -1.12 -2.84
N SER A 59 3.90 -0.39 -1.97
CA SER A 59 3.27 0.56 -1.03
C SER A 59 2.36 1.54 -1.77
N PRO A 60 1.12 1.78 -1.29
CA PRO A 60 0.22 2.72 -1.93
C PRO A 60 0.78 4.16 -1.91
N TYR A 61 0.42 4.94 -2.92
CA TYR A 61 0.81 6.34 -3.09
C TYR A 61 -0.41 7.26 -2.85
N TYR A 62 -0.22 8.36 -2.13
CA TYR A 62 -1.26 9.34 -1.77
C TYR A 62 -0.80 10.76 -2.08
#